data_AF-A0A8X6PDV5-F1
#
_entry.id   AF-A0A8X6PDV5-F1
#
_cell.length_a   1.000
_cell.length_b   1.000
_cell.length_c   1.000
_cell.angle_alpha   90.00
_cell.angle_beta   90.00
_cell.angle_gamma   90.00
#
_symmetry.space_group_name_H-M   'P 1'
#
loop_
_entity.id
_entity.type
_entity.pdbx_description
1 polymer ?
#
loop_
_entity_poly.entity_id
_entity_poly.type
_entity_poly.pdbx_seq_one_letter_code
_entity_poly.pdbx_strand_id
1 'polypeptide(L)'
;METVVKEFQMPCNDSSFDEQLYWCLKHLEEKLQAERVSPREAQSILKSIKLLRSKRTTFVQKRQVMRLACGDYRKKMEEEAEITKQQIKASEIEHVVEVKYGRAVRKAKSSMTGNKEELPLPEFQFNFAEPEDGNDAFK
;
A
#
# COMPACT_ATOMS: atom_id res chain seq x y z
N MET A 1 6.35 44.61 17.47
CA MET A 1 7.47 43.69 17.18
C MET A 1 6.85 42.34 16.83
N GLU A 2 6.30 42.24 15.63
CA GLU A 2 5.65 41.01 15.15
C GLU A 2 6.74 40.03 14.74
N THR A 3 6.89 38.96 15.51
CA THR A 3 7.72 37.82 15.14
C THR A 3 6.98 37.03 14.07
N VAL A 4 7.22 37.36 12.81
CA VAL A 4 6.91 36.50 11.68
C VAL A 4 7.82 35.27 11.82
N VAL A 5 7.25 34.18 12.32
CA VAL A 5 7.86 32.85 12.23
C VAL A 5 7.81 32.49 10.75
N LYS A 6 8.83 32.93 10.02
CA LYS A 6 9.01 32.63 8.61
C LYS A 6 9.25 31.12 8.56
N GLU A 7 8.22 30.37 8.22
CA GLU A 7 8.34 28.95 7.88
C GLU A 7 9.49 28.83 6.88
N PHE A 8 10.60 28.25 7.35
CA PHE A 8 11.74 27.95 6.52
C PHE A 8 11.37 26.73 5.68
N GLN A 9 10.59 26.98 4.62
CA GLN A 9 10.28 26.00 3.60
C GLN A 9 11.60 25.68 2.88
N MET A 10 12.27 24.62 3.32
CA MET A 10 13.38 24.03 2.58
C MET A 10 12.82 23.42 1.28
N PRO A 11 13.35 23.78 0.09
CA PRO A 11 12.97 23.11 -1.13
C PRO A 11 13.71 21.77 -1.14
N CYS A 12 13.03 20.72 -0.72
CA CYS A 12 13.54 19.36 -0.85
C CYS A 12 12.42 18.50 -1.41
N ASN A 13 12.25 18.54 -2.73
CA ASN A 13 11.47 17.63 -3.57
C ASN A 13 10.36 16.92 -2.80
N ASP A 14 9.20 17.57 -2.65
CA ASP A 14 8.15 17.21 -1.70
C ASP A 14 7.61 15.79 -1.88
N SER A 15 7.69 15.21 -3.08
CA SER A 15 7.36 13.80 -3.32
C SER A 15 8.25 12.80 -2.55
N SER A 16 9.43 13.23 -2.08
CA SER A 16 10.42 12.33 -1.47
C SER A 16 10.36 12.24 0.06
N PHE A 17 9.88 13.26 0.78
CA PHE A 17 9.93 13.24 2.25
C PHE A 17 8.82 12.39 2.86
N ASP A 18 7.60 12.49 2.34
CA ASP A 18 6.48 11.69 2.85
C ASP A 18 6.70 10.20 2.57
N GLU A 19 7.29 9.85 1.42
CA GLU A 19 7.73 8.49 1.12
C GLU A 19 8.80 8.00 2.12
N GLN A 20 9.81 8.83 2.40
CA GLN A 20 10.84 8.52 3.40
C GLN A 20 10.24 8.36 4.80
N LEU A 21 9.30 9.22 5.18
CA LEU A 21 8.62 9.19 6.47
C LEU A 21 7.77 7.92 6.59
N TYR A 22 7.01 7.59 5.55
CA TYR A 22 6.21 6.37 5.46
C TYR A 22 7.09 5.13 5.56
N TRP A 23 8.19 5.09 4.80
CA TRP A 23 9.14 3.98 4.86
C TRP A 23 9.72 3.82 6.27
N CYS A 24 10.14 4.91 6.92
CA CYS A 24 10.64 4.85 8.29
C CYS A 24 9.57 4.37 9.27
N LEU A 25 8.30 4.76 9.11
CA LEU A 25 7.21 4.27 9.96
C LEU A 25 7.01 2.76 9.78
N LYS A 26 6.90 2.29 8.54
CA LYS A 26 6.77 0.87 8.20
C LYS A 26 7.93 0.05 8.77
N HIS A 27 9.16 0.50 8.54
CA HIS A 27 10.37 -0.17 9.04
C HIS A 27 10.39 -0.25 10.58
N LEU A 28 9.96 0.81 11.28
CA LEU A 28 9.87 0.79 12.74
C LEU A 28 8.77 -0.15 13.26
N GLU A 29 7.65 -0.26 12.54
CA GLU A 29 6.56 -1.19 12.87
C GLU A 29 6.98 -2.65 12.66
N GLU A 30 7.63 -2.96 11.55
CA GLU A 30 8.20 -4.29 11.27
C GLU A 30 9.26 -4.66 12.32
N LYS A 31 10.13 -3.72 12.67
CA LYS A 31 11.10 -3.92 13.76
C LYS A 31 10.42 -4.22 15.08
N LEU A 32 9.27 -3.64 15.39
CA LEU A 32 8.53 -3.91 16.62
C LEU A 32 7.83 -5.29 16.59
N GLN A 33 7.38 -5.73 15.43
CA GLN A 33 6.75 -7.03 15.24
C GLN A 33 7.74 -8.21 15.25
N ALA A 34 9.03 -7.94 15.06
CA ALA A 34 10.07 -8.96 15.13
C ALA A 34 10.15 -9.61 16.53
N GLU A 35 10.36 -10.93 16.58
CA GLU A 35 10.34 -11.74 17.81
C GLU A 35 11.46 -11.39 18.83
N ARG A 36 12.47 -10.62 18.42
CA ARG A 36 13.73 -10.41 19.18
C ARG A 36 13.99 -8.96 19.58
N VAL A 37 12.95 -8.19 19.90
CA VAL A 37 13.12 -6.79 20.34
C VAL A 37 13.24 -6.73 21.86
N SER A 38 14.30 -6.09 22.36
CA SER A 38 14.42 -5.81 23.79
C SER A 38 13.29 -4.86 24.25
N PRO A 39 12.70 -5.04 25.45
CA PRO A 39 11.62 -4.17 25.92
C PRO A 39 12.02 -2.69 25.97
N ARG A 40 13.32 -2.39 26.21
CA ARG A 40 13.86 -1.03 26.18
C ARG A 40 13.86 -0.45 24.76
N GLU A 41 14.20 -1.27 23.77
CA GLU A 41 14.21 -0.87 22.37
C GLU A 41 12.78 -0.69 21.84
N ALA A 42 11.86 -1.59 22.20
CA ALA A 42 10.45 -1.49 21.85
C ALA A 42 9.85 -0.16 22.33
N GLN A 43 10.14 0.26 23.57
CA GLN A 43 9.71 1.56 24.07
C GLN A 43 10.30 2.74 23.29
N SER A 44 11.57 2.64 22.86
CA SER A 44 12.22 3.67 22.04
C SER A 44 11.60 3.77 20.66
N ILE A 45 11.31 2.64 20.02
CA ILE A 45 10.63 2.53 18.73
C ILE A 45 9.23 3.15 18.81
N LEU A 46 8.44 2.79 19.83
CA LEU A 46 7.11 3.35 20.05
C LEU A 46 7.13 4.87 20.26
N LYS A 47 8.12 5.40 21.01
CA LYS A 47 8.31 6.84 21.17
C LYS A 47 8.62 7.53 19.84
N SER A 48 9.48 6.92 19.03
CA SER A 48 9.83 7.44 17.70
C SER A 48 8.62 7.47 16.76
N ILE A 49 7.83 6.40 16.70
CA ILE A 49 6.59 6.34 15.92
C ILE A 49 5.59 7.44 16.34
N LYS A 50 5.40 7.65 17.65
CA LYS A 50 4.51 8.70 18.16
C LYS A 50 4.96 10.10 17.71
N LEU A 51 6.27 10.37 17.73
CA LEU A 51 6.83 11.64 17.28
C LEU A 51 6.68 11.84 15.77
N LEU A 52 6.89 10.80 14.97
CA LEU A 52 6.78 10.86 13.52
C LEU A 52 5.33 11.04 13.04
N ARG A 53 4.35 10.42 13.72
CA ARG A 53 2.91 10.55 13.42
C ARG A 53 2.30 11.87 13.88
N SER A 54 2.89 12.52 14.89
CA SER A 54 2.37 13.79 15.40
C SER A 54 2.48 14.91 14.37
N LYS A 55 1.34 15.56 14.10
CA LYS A 55 1.27 16.75 13.23
C LYS A 55 1.93 17.99 13.85
N ARG A 56 2.15 17.99 15.17
CA ARG A 56 2.81 19.08 15.91
C ARG A 56 4.34 19.01 15.85
N THR A 57 4.89 17.91 15.38
CA THR A 57 6.34 17.72 15.27
C THR A 57 6.85 18.46 14.04
N THR A 58 7.82 19.35 14.24
CA THR A 58 8.39 20.12 13.13
C THR A 58 9.17 19.20 12.18
N PHE A 59 9.32 19.63 10.92
CA PHE A 59 10.04 18.86 9.90
C PHE A 59 11.46 18.47 10.33
N VAL A 60 12.20 19.40 10.92
CA VAL A 60 13.58 19.18 11.39
C VAL A 60 13.61 18.09 12.47
N GLN A 61 12.65 18.12 13.39
CA GLN A 61 12.53 17.10 14.43
C GLN A 61 12.20 15.73 13.84
N LYS A 62 11.26 15.64 12.88
CA LYS A 62 10.97 14.37 12.19
C LYS A 62 12.22 13.78 11.55
N ARG A 63 12.99 14.61 10.82
CA ARG A 63 14.23 14.19 10.17
C ARG A 63 15.31 13.76 11.17
N GLN A 64 15.38 14.40 12.34
CA GLN A 64 16.31 14.01 13.41
C GLN A 64 15.92 12.65 14.00
N VAL A 65 14.64 12.45 14.30
CA VAL A 65 14.11 11.18 14.82
C VAL A 65 14.35 10.06 13.80
N MET A 66 14.08 10.28 12.52
CA MET A 66 14.34 9.30 11.45
C MET A 66 15.81 8.88 11.42
N ARG A 67 16.75 9.83 11.49
CA ARG A 67 18.19 9.53 11.52
C ARG A 67 18.61 8.77 12.78
N LEU A 68 18.10 9.15 13.95
CA LEU A 68 18.45 8.48 15.21
C LEU A 68 17.86 7.06 15.32
N ALA A 69 16.63 6.85 14.85
CA ALA A 69 15.93 5.57 14.99
C ALA A 69 16.25 4.58 13.87
N CYS A 70 16.38 5.06 12.63
CA CYS A 70 16.57 4.21 11.44
C CYS A 70 17.99 4.26 10.86
N GLY A 71 18.80 5.26 11.24
CA GLY A 71 20.13 5.52 10.66
C GLY A 71 20.02 6.16 9.27
N ASP A 72 20.89 5.73 8.36
CA ASP A 72 20.87 6.13 6.95
C ASP A 72 19.76 5.42 6.17
N TYR A 73 18.51 5.81 6.45
CA TYR A 73 17.32 5.21 5.86
C TYR A 73 17.27 5.34 4.33
N ARG A 74 17.92 6.34 3.72
CA ARG A 74 17.95 6.53 2.27
C ARG A 74 18.60 5.37 1.52
N LYS A 75 19.70 4.83 2.05
CA LYS A 75 20.38 3.67 1.47
C LYS A 75 19.53 2.41 1.58
N LYS A 76 18.89 2.21 2.74
CA LYS A 76 17.99 1.07 2.98
C LYS A 76 16.79 1.06 2.03
N MET A 77 16.21 2.23 1.73
CA MET A 77 15.14 2.32 0.73
C MET A 77 15.60 1.89 -0.67
N GLU A 78 16.81 2.26 -1.07
CA GLU A 78 17.37 1.86 -2.37
C GLU A 78 17.65 0.35 -2.40
N GLU A 79 18.21 -0.21 -1.34
CA GLU A 79 18.42 -1.66 -1.19
C GLU A 79 17.10 -2.43 -1.32
N GLU A 80 16.04 -2.01 -0.61
CA GLU A 80 14.72 -2.64 -0.71
C GLU A 80 14.08 -2.48 -2.09
N ALA A 81 14.27 -1.31 -2.73
CA ALA A 81 13.78 -1.08 -4.08
C ALA A 81 14.47 -2.00 -5.10
N GLU A 82 15.78 -2.21 -4.98
CA GLU A 82 16.52 -3.14 -5.84
C GLU A 82 16.09 -4.60 -5.61
N ILE A 83 15.90 -5.01 -4.36
CA ILE A 83 15.36 -6.34 -4.04
C ILE A 83 13.97 -6.52 -4.67
N THR A 84 13.10 -5.53 -4.55
CA THR A 84 11.75 -5.56 -5.12
C THR A 84 11.81 -5.66 -6.65
N LYS A 85 12.68 -4.88 -7.30
CA LYS A 85 12.90 -4.95 -8.76
C LYS A 85 13.36 -6.34 -9.19
N GLN A 86 14.26 -6.97 -8.43
CA GLN A 86 14.73 -8.32 -8.72
C GLN A 86 13.61 -9.35 -8.57
N GLN A 87 12.78 -9.23 -7.52
CA GLN A 87 11.62 -10.11 -7.32
C GLN A 87 10.57 -9.97 -8.42
N ILE A 88 10.30 -8.74 -8.88
CA ILE A 88 9.38 -8.48 -9.99
C ILE A 88 9.91 -9.14 -11.27
N LYS A 89 11.19 -8.93 -11.61
CA LYS A 89 11.83 -9.57 -12.77
C LYS A 89 11.78 -11.09 -12.69
N ALA A 90 12.02 -11.66 -11.50
CA ALA A 90 11.92 -13.11 -11.28
C ALA A 90 10.48 -13.64 -11.41
N SER A 91 9.48 -12.77 -11.23
CA SER A 91 8.06 -13.09 -11.32
C SER A 91 7.43 -12.67 -12.65
N GLU A 92 8.24 -12.20 -13.62
CA GLU A 92 7.76 -11.75 -14.92
C GLU A 92 7.23 -12.96 -15.70
N ILE A 93 5.91 -12.99 -15.86
CA ILE A 93 5.21 -14.06 -16.58
C ILE A 93 5.31 -13.74 -18.07
N GLU A 94 5.86 -14.67 -18.86
CA GLU A 94 5.88 -14.53 -20.31
C GLU A 94 4.46 -14.35 -20.85
N HIS A 95 4.32 -13.43 -21.80
CA HIS A 95 3.04 -13.16 -22.45
C HIS A 95 2.56 -14.43 -23.18
N VAL A 96 1.41 -14.98 -22.79
CA VAL A 96 0.85 -16.17 -23.42
C VAL A 96 0.40 -15.81 -24.84
N VAL A 97 1.22 -16.15 -25.84
CA VAL A 97 0.99 -15.73 -27.23
C VAL A 97 -0.16 -16.49 -27.88
N GLU A 98 -0.51 -17.70 -27.42
CA GLU A 98 -1.69 -18.41 -27.93
C GLU A 98 -2.15 -19.55 -27.00
N VAL A 99 -3.39 -19.48 -26.51
CA VAL A 99 -4.05 -20.59 -25.81
C VAL A 99 -4.92 -21.35 -26.81
N LYS A 100 -4.44 -22.47 -27.35
CA LYS A 100 -5.18 -23.25 -28.36
C LYS A 100 -6.48 -23.87 -27.83
N TYR A 101 -6.58 -24.11 -26.52
CA TYR A 101 -7.79 -24.62 -25.88
C TYR A 101 -7.82 -24.24 -24.39
N GLY A 102 -8.94 -23.69 -23.92
CA GLY A 102 -9.17 -23.43 -22.51
C GLY A 102 -9.80 -24.64 -21.82
N ARG A 103 -9.35 -24.97 -20.60
CA ARG A 103 -10.01 -25.99 -19.77
C ARG A 103 -10.98 -25.31 -18.81
N ALA A 104 -12.27 -25.32 -19.16
CA ALA A 104 -13.31 -24.84 -18.25
C ALA A 104 -13.59 -25.91 -17.18
N VAL A 105 -13.33 -25.58 -15.91
CA VAL A 105 -13.72 -26.43 -14.78
C VAL A 105 -15.06 -25.92 -14.27
N ARG A 106 -16.13 -26.72 -14.45
CA ARG A 106 -17.42 -26.43 -13.80
C ARG A 106 -17.37 -26.94 -12.37
N LYS A 107 -17.75 -26.09 -11.40
CA LYS A 107 -18.00 -26.52 -10.02
C LYS A 107 -19.10 -27.59 -10.05
N ALA A 108 -18.76 -28.81 -9.64
CA ALA A 108 -19.73 -29.89 -9.56
C ALA A 108 -20.78 -29.55 -8.48
N LYS A 109 -22.06 -29.61 -8.84
CA LYS A 109 -23.15 -29.66 -7.85
C LYS A 109 -23.11 -31.07 -7.27
N SER A 110 -22.95 -31.20 -5.95
CA SER A 110 -23.18 -32.46 -5.27
C SER A 110 -24.58 -32.96 -5.64
N SER A 111 -24.67 -34.19 -6.14
CA SER A 111 -25.93 -34.80 -6.54
C SER A 111 -26.77 -35.09 -5.30
N MET A 112 -27.66 -34.17 -4.95
CA MET A 112 -28.87 -34.51 -4.21
C MET A 112 -29.99 -34.67 -5.22
N THR A 113 -30.38 -35.92 -5.41
CA THR A 113 -31.58 -36.35 -6.13
C THR A 113 -32.83 -35.77 -5.48
N GLY A 114 -33.72 -35.15 -6.25
CA GLY A 114 -35.05 -34.80 -5.74
C GLY A 114 -35.82 -33.76 -6.56
N ASN A 115 -36.43 -34.23 -7.66
CA ASN A 115 -37.66 -33.73 -8.32
C ASN A 115 -37.72 -32.33 -8.96
N LYS A 116 -38.43 -32.32 -10.09
CA LYS A 116 -38.55 -31.29 -11.12
C LYS A 116 -39.67 -30.31 -10.78
N GLU A 117 -39.39 -29.01 -10.84
CA GLU A 117 -40.28 -27.97 -11.36
C GLU A 117 -39.39 -26.93 -12.07
N GLU A 118 -39.49 -26.85 -13.40
CA GLU A 118 -38.74 -25.87 -14.20
C GLU A 118 -39.39 -24.49 -14.09
N LEU A 119 -38.87 -23.68 -13.18
CA LEU A 119 -38.95 -22.22 -13.28
C LEU A 119 -37.87 -21.76 -14.27
N PRO A 120 -38.19 -20.89 -15.24
CA PRO A 120 -37.21 -20.43 -16.23
C PRO A 120 -36.03 -19.79 -15.48
N LEU A 121 -34.82 -20.25 -15.79
CA LEU A 121 -33.60 -19.73 -15.18
C LEU A 121 -33.60 -18.20 -15.36
N PRO A 122 -33.31 -17.40 -14.31
CA PRO A 122 -33.10 -15.99 -14.51
C PRO A 122 -31.90 -15.83 -15.43
N GLU A 123 -32.18 -15.32 -16.63
CA GLU A 123 -31.16 -14.83 -17.54
C GLU A 123 -30.29 -13.85 -16.78
N PHE A 124 -28.97 -14.00 -16.91
CA PHE A 124 -28.01 -13.12 -16.26
C PHE A 124 -28.18 -11.71 -16.85
N GLN A 125 -28.91 -10.86 -16.13
CA GLN A 125 -29.09 -9.46 -16.48
C GLN A 125 -28.08 -8.67 -15.65
N PHE A 126 -27.11 -8.06 -16.32
CA PHE A 126 -26.30 -7.00 -15.74
C PHE A 126 -27.25 -5.86 -15.38
N ASN A 127 -27.65 -5.80 -14.12
CA ASN A 127 -28.58 -4.79 -13.62
C ASN A 127 -27.83 -3.47 -13.37
N PHE A 128 -27.15 -2.97 -14.40
CA PHE A 128 -26.69 -1.59 -14.41
C PHE A 128 -27.91 -0.73 -14.74
N ALA A 129 -28.36 0.07 -13.79
CA ALA A 129 -29.32 1.12 -14.10
C ALA A 129 -28.65 2.04 -15.14
N GLU A 130 -29.21 2.08 -16.35
CA GLU A 130 -28.85 3.13 -17.30
C GLU A 130 -29.13 4.47 -16.62
N PRO A 131 -28.15 5.39 -16.55
CA PRO A 131 -28.44 6.72 -16.08
C PRO A 131 -29.40 7.36 -17.09
N GLU A 132 -30.64 7.56 -16.66
CA GLU A 132 -31.56 8.53 -17.25
C GLU A 132 -30.88 9.90 -17.11
N ASP A 133 -30.11 10.28 -18.12
CA ASP A 133 -29.90 11.63 -18.63
C ASP A 133 -28.59 11.66 -19.44
N GLY A 134 -28.75 11.75 -20.76
CA GLY A 134 -27.68 11.88 -21.75
C GLY A 134 -26.94 13.21 -21.69
N ASN A 135 -26.28 13.49 -20.57
CA ASN A 135 -25.28 14.55 -20.47
C ASN A 135 -23.89 13.91 -20.46
N ASP A 136 -23.38 13.64 -21.67
CA ASP A 136 -21.98 13.34 -21.90
C ASP A 136 -21.13 14.48 -21.33
N ALA A 137 -20.57 14.28 -20.14
CA ALA A 137 -19.72 15.24 -19.43
C ALA A 137 -18.29 15.32 -20.02
N PHE A 138 -18.16 15.11 -21.33
CA PHE A 138 -16.93 15.36 -22.09
C PHE A 138 -17.28 16.13 -23.36
N LYS A 139 -17.51 17.43 -23.20
CA LYS A 139 -17.35 18.40 -24.28
C LYS A 139 -16.51 19.57 -23.81
#